data_AF-B9K604-F1
#
_entry.id   AF-B9K604-F1
#
_cell.length_a   1.000
_cell.length_b   1.000
_cell.length_c   1.000
_cell.angle_alpha   90.00
_cell.angle_beta   90.00
_cell.angle_gamma   90.00
#
_symmetry.space_group_name_H-M   'P 1'
#
loop_
_entity.id
_entity.type
_entity.pdbx_description
1 polymer ?
#
loop_
_entity_poly.entity_id
_entity_poly.type
_entity_poly.pdbx_seq_one_letter_code
_entity_poly.pdbx_strand_id
1 'polypeptide(L)'
;MMKQGMEDGSLFEKMERHIAAQMATAKTVREWDEKRATERVSPVIYAGALAAASKEDEAARLSIVMHKPADRNESDRKLEYLAAYILTTQAALDPKEMEVIQTEADNLTV
;
A
#
# COMPACT_ATOMS: atom_id res chain seq x y z
N MET A 1 -11.76 -10.97 26.18
CA MET A 1 -11.59 -11.81 24.97
C MET A 1 -12.40 -11.14 23.86
N MET A 2 -11.80 -10.21 23.11
CA MET A 2 -12.48 -9.47 22.05
C MET A 2 -12.28 -10.20 20.72
N LYS A 3 -13.39 -10.43 20.01
CA LYS A 3 -13.48 -11.14 18.73
C LYS A 3 -12.56 -10.49 17.69
N GLN A 4 -11.54 -11.22 17.26
CA GLN A 4 -10.73 -10.94 16.07
C GLN A 4 -11.54 -11.26 14.80
N GLY A 5 -12.52 -10.42 14.48
CA GLY A 5 -13.40 -10.64 13.32
C GLY A 5 -13.87 -9.34 12.66
N MET A 6 -12.99 -8.34 12.56
CA MET A 6 -13.37 -7.00 12.10
C MET A 6 -12.32 -6.35 11.18
N GLU A 7 -11.67 -7.14 10.30
CA GLU A 7 -10.70 -6.61 9.32
C GLU A 7 -10.90 -7.13 7.88
N ASP A 8 -11.99 -7.82 7.56
CA ASP A 8 -12.26 -8.23 6.17
C ASP A 8 -13.18 -7.22 5.47
N GLY A 9 -12.65 -6.01 5.25
CA GLY A 9 -13.24 -5.06 4.32
C GLY A 9 -13.21 -5.60 2.89
N SER A 10 -14.12 -5.14 2.05
CA SER A 10 -14.13 -5.41 0.61
C SER A 10 -12.82 -4.95 -0.04
N LEU A 11 -12.50 -5.51 -1.22
CA LEU A 11 -11.35 -5.06 -2.00
C LEU A 11 -11.37 -3.54 -2.24
N PHE A 12 -12.55 -2.99 -2.52
CA PHE A 12 -12.75 -1.57 -2.76
C PHE A 12 -12.37 -0.71 -1.55
N GLU A 13 -12.85 -1.07 -0.35
CA GLU A 13 -12.51 -0.35 0.89
C GLU A 13 -11.01 -0.42 1.19
N LYS A 14 -10.37 -1.56 0.91
CA LYS A 14 -8.91 -1.73 1.05
C LYS A 14 -8.15 -0.83 0.07
N MET A 15 -8.60 -0.71 -1.18
CA MET A 15 -8.04 0.20 -2.18
C MET A 15 -8.21 1.67 -1.78
N GLU A 16 -9.39 2.08 -1.29
CA GLU A 16 -9.62 3.45 -0.81
C GLU A 16 -8.72 3.79 0.38
N ARG A 17 -8.58 2.86 1.33
CA ARG A 17 -7.66 3.01 2.47
C ARG A 17 -6.22 3.21 2.00
N HIS A 18 -5.76 2.45 1.02
CA HIS A 18 -4.41 2.58 0.48
C HIS A 18 -4.21 3.92 -0.24
N ILE A 19 -5.16 4.38 -1.06
CA ILE A 19 -5.09 5.72 -1.69
C ILE A 19 -5.02 6.82 -0.62
N ALA A 20 -5.86 6.74 0.42
CA ALA A 20 -5.85 7.71 1.51
C ALA A 20 -4.50 7.70 2.27
N ALA A 21 -3.92 6.51 2.49
CA ALA A 21 -2.60 6.36 3.08
C ALA A 21 -1.50 7.00 2.22
N GLN A 22 -1.49 6.74 0.89
CA GLN A 22 -0.56 7.38 -0.04
C GLN A 22 -0.66 8.91 0.00
N MET A 23 -1.88 9.46 0.03
CA MET A 23 -2.10 10.91 0.13
C MET A 23 -1.57 11.47 1.46
N ALA A 24 -1.78 10.76 2.56
CA ALA A 24 -1.27 11.15 3.87
C ALA A 24 0.27 11.11 3.94
N THR A 25 0.89 10.08 3.35
CA THR A 25 2.35 9.98 3.22
C THR A 25 2.90 11.13 2.38
N ALA A 26 2.31 11.39 1.20
CA ALA A 26 2.74 12.49 0.32
C ALA A 26 2.61 13.86 0.99
N LYS A 27 1.52 14.09 1.73
CA LYS A 27 1.34 15.31 2.54
C LYS A 27 2.44 15.44 3.59
N THR A 28 2.73 14.37 4.33
CA THR A 28 3.77 14.38 5.37
C THR A 28 5.15 14.64 4.77
N VAL A 29 5.49 13.99 3.65
CA VAL A 29 6.74 14.24 2.91
C VAL A 29 6.86 15.72 2.57
N ARG A 30 5.82 16.30 1.98
CA ARG A 30 5.79 17.73 1.62
C ARG A 30 6.00 18.64 2.82
N GLU A 31 5.31 18.41 3.93
CA GLU A 31 5.45 19.21 5.15
C GLU A 31 6.88 19.14 5.73
N TRP A 32 7.49 17.96 5.71
CA TRP A 32 8.87 17.79 6.17
C TRP A 32 9.91 18.36 5.20
N ASP A 33 9.66 18.33 3.90
CA ASP A 33 10.49 18.98 2.89
C ASP A 33 10.45 20.50 3.02
N GLU A 34 9.25 21.08 3.18
CA GLU A 34 9.07 22.50 3.43
C GLU A 34 9.81 22.93 4.72
N LYS A 35 9.66 22.15 5.79
CA LYS A 35 10.39 22.39 7.05
C LYS A 35 11.91 22.30 6.89
N ARG A 36 12.40 21.33 6.13
CA ARG A 36 13.84 21.15 5.89
C ARG A 36 14.42 22.26 5.02
N ALA A 37 13.61 22.88 4.17
CA ALA A 37 14.02 24.01 3.35
C ALA A 37 14.20 25.30 4.17
N THR A 38 13.45 25.46 5.26
CA THR A 38 13.49 26.68 6.11
C THR A 38 14.31 26.52 7.38
N GLU A 39 14.47 25.29 7.88
CA GLU A 39 15.12 24.99 9.16
C GLU A 39 16.18 23.88 9.03
N ARG A 40 17.17 23.90 9.92
CA ARG A 40 18.16 22.82 9.99
C ARG A 40 17.54 21.60 10.69
N VAL A 41 17.04 20.66 9.89
CA VAL A 41 16.50 19.38 10.37
C VAL A 41 17.58 18.30 10.34
N SER A 42 17.69 17.52 11.43
CA SER A 42 18.55 16.33 11.47
C SER A 42 18.11 15.31 10.41
N PRO A 43 19.01 14.80 9.55
CA PRO A 43 18.66 13.79 8.56
C PRO A 43 18.01 12.54 9.15
N VAL A 44 18.40 12.15 10.38
CA VAL A 44 17.83 10.99 11.08
C VAL A 44 16.38 11.25 11.49
N ILE A 45 16.06 12.46 11.96
CA ILE A 45 14.70 12.83 12.33
C ILE A 45 13.80 12.91 11.09
N TYR A 46 14.31 13.50 10.01
CA TYR A 46 13.61 13.53 8.72
C TYR A 46 13.32 12.11 8.22
N ALA A 47 14.32 11.23 8.16
CA ALA A 47 14.15 9.85 7.73
C ALA A 47 13.17 9.07 8.64
N GLY A 48 13.25 9.28 9.95
CA GLY A 48 12.32 8.67 10.91
C GLY A 48 10.87 9.12 10.71
N ALA A 49 10.65 10.39 10.39
CA ALA A 49 9.33 10.92 10.08
C ALA A 49 8.76 10.34 8.77
N LEU A 50 9.59 10.24 7.72
CA LEU A 50 9.17 9.63 6.47
C LEU A 50 8.83 8.14 6.65
N ALA A 51 9.67 7.40 7.38
CA ALA A 51 9.43 5.99 7.68
C ALA A 51 8.18 5.79 8.55
N ALA A 52 7.88 6.71 9.47
CA ALA A 52 6.63 6.65 10.24
C ALA A 52 5.42 6.90 9.34
N ALA A 53 5.52 7.86 8.41
CA ALA A 53 4.46 8.20 7.47
C ALA A 53 4.14 7.10 6.45
N SER A 54 5.09 6.22 6.13
CA SER A 54 4.90 5.13 5.18
C SER A 54 4.30 3.84 5.79
N LYS A 55 4.22 3.73 7.12
CA LYS A 55 3.76 2.49 7.78
C LYS A 55 2.32 2.13 7.43
N GLU A 56 1.43 3.12 7.38
CA GLU A 56 0.03 2.89 7.06
C GLU A 56 -0.16 2.57 5.57
N ASP A 57 0.63 3.19 4.70
CA ASP A 57 0.67 2.86 3.27
C ASP A 57 1.08 1.40 3.06
N GLU A 58 2.17 0.98 3.69
CA GLU A 58 2.63 -0.41 3.65
C GLU A 58 1.57 -1.40 4.19
N ALA A 59 0.96 -1.09 5.34
CA ALA A 59 -0.07 -1.93 5.93
C ALA A 59 -1.33 -2.03 5.05
N ALA A 60 -1.79 -0.92 4.48
CA ALA A 60 -2.96 -0.88 3.60
C ALA A 60 -2.69 -1.66 2.31
N ARG A 61 -1.50 -1.49 1.72
CA ARG A 61 -1.05 -2.23 0.53
C ARG A 61 -1.00 -3.73 0.77
N LEU A 62 -0.41 -4.17 1.89
CA LEU A 62 -0.39 -5.58 2.28
C LEU A 62 -1.80 -6.15 2.44
N SER A 63 -2.77 -5.36 2.94
CA SER A 63 -4.15 -5.81 3.04
C SER A 63 -4.79 -6.12 1.68
N ILE A 64 -4.42 -5.37 0.63
CA ILE A 64 -4.86 -5.60 -0.75
C ILE A 64 -4.17 -6.84 -1.32
N VAL A 65 -2.85 -6.97 -1.14
CA VAL A 65 -2.09 -8.14 -1.59
C VAL A 65 -2.67 -9.43 -1.00
N MET A 66 -3.00 -9.43 0.29
CA MET A 66 -3.54 -10.60 0.99
C MET A 66 -5.05 -10.81 0.79
N HIS A 67 -5.75 -9.88 0.14
CA HIS A 67 -7.19 -10.01 -0.14
C HIS A 67 -7.44 -11.21 -1.04
N LYS A 68 -8.39 -12.08 -0.67
CA LYS A 68 -8.82 -13.21 -1.51
C LYS A 68 -10.02 -12.76 -2.36
N PRO A 69 -9.87 -12.66 -3.69
CA PRO A 69 -10.98 -12.30 -4.56
C PRO A 69 -12.11 -13.33 -4.48
N ALA A 70 -13.37 -12.88 -4.51
CA ALA A 70 -14.53 -13.76 -4.54
C ALA A 70 -14.82 -14.31 -5.93
N ASP A 71 -14.40 -13.59 -6.98
CA ASP A 71 -14.60 -13.96 -8.38
C ASP A 71 -13.48 -13.43 -9.28
N ARG A 72 -13.54 -13.82 -10.56
CA ARG A 72 -12.57 -13.41 -11.59
C ARG A 72 -12.53 -11.89 -11.81
N ASN A 73 -13.67 -11.21 -11.76
CA ASN A 73 -13.73 -9.76 -11.94
C ASN A 73 -13.09 -9.02 -10.76
N GLU A 74 -13.20 -9.54 -9.55
CA GLU A 74 -12.50 -9.00 -8.38
C GLU A 74 -11.00 -9.31 -8.44
N SER A 75 -10.60 -10.47 -8.96
CA SER A 75 -9.19 -10.80 -9.20
C SER A 75 -8.55 -9.85 -10.23
N ASP A 76 -9.21 -9.64 -11.37
CA ASP A 76 -8.77 -8.71 -12.41
C ASP A 76 -8.59 -7.28 -11.84
N ARG A 77 -9.55 -6.80 -11.05
CA ARG A 77 -9.46 -5.48 -10.39
C ARG A 77 -8.31 -5.38 -9.40
N LYS A 78 -8.08 -6.42 -8.59
CA LYS A 78 -6.95 -6.47 -7.66
C LYS A 78 -5.62 -6.35 -8.41
N LEU A 79 -5.45 -7.11 -9.49
CA LEU A 79 -4.22 -7.09 -10.29
C LEU A 79 -4.03 -5.78 -11.04
N GLU A 80 -5.09 -5.22 -11.63
CA GLU A 80 -5.05 -3.92 -12.32
C GLU A 80 -4.58 -2.82 -11.37
N TYR A 81 -5.11 -2.79 -10.15
CA TYR A 81 -4.73 -1.82 -9.15
C TYR A 81 -3.27 -1.99 -8.70
N LEU A 82 -2.83 -3.22 -8.43
CA LEU A 82 -1.43 -3.48 -8.04
C LEU A 82 -0.46 -3.11 -9.17
N ALA A 83 -0.80 -3.41 -10.42
CA ALA A 83 -0.02 -3.00 -11.58
C ALA A 83 0.07 -1.47 -11.69
N ALA A 84 -1.06 -0.76 -11.54
CA ALA A 84 -1.09 0.70 -11.55
C ALA A 84 -0.23 1.29 -10.42
N TYR A 85 -0.31 0.75 -9.20
CA TYR A 85 0.53 1.14 -8.07
C TYR A 85 2.03 0.96 -8.38
N ILE A 86 2.44 -0.20 -8.88
CA ILE A 86 3.87 -0.49 -9.17
C ILE A 86 4.39 0.46 -10.25
N LEU A 87 3.64 0.64 -11.33
CA LEU A 87 4.03 1.52 -12.44
C LEU A 87 4.13 2.98 -12.01
N THR A 88 3.23 3.45 -11.15
CA THR A 88 3.20 4.85 -10.69
C THR A 88 4.28 5.16 -9.66
N THR A 89 4.56 4.23 -8.75
CA THR A 89 5.52 4.45 -7.66
C THR A 89 6.95 4.06 -8.03
N GLN A 90 7.15 3.27 -9.10
CA GLN A 90 8.39 2.55 -9.38
C GLN A 90 8.86 1.71 -8.18
N ALA A 91 7.94 1.37 -7.27
CA ALA A 91 8.27 0.61 -6.08
C ALA A 91 8.66 -0.83 -6.47
N ALA A 92 9.72 -1.33 -5.83
CA ALA A 92 10.02 -2.75 -5.88
C ALA A 92 8.98 -3.51 -5.04
N LEU A 93 8.47 -4.61 -5.59
CA LEU A 93 7.69 -5.57 -4.82
C LEU A 93 8.62 -6.37 -3.91
N ASP A 94 8.18 -6.67 -2.69
CA ASP A 94 8.83 -7.68 -1.85
C ASP A 94 8.61 -9.08 -2.47
N PRO A 95 9.59 -10.01 -2.39
CA PRO A 95 9.44 -11.40 -2.79
C PRO A 95 8.11 -12.07 -2.45
N LYS A 96 7.56 -11.85 -1.25
CA LYS A 96 6.28 -12.46 -0.86
C LYS A 96 5.11 -11.90 -1.64
N GLU A 97 5.15 -10.62 -1.97
CA GLU A 97 4.13 -9.94 -2.74
C GLU A 97 4.18 -10.38 -4.20
N MET A 98 5.39 -10.56 -4.75
CA MET A 98 5.56 -11.18 -6.07
C MET A 98 4.99 -12.59 -6.11
N GLU A 99 5.26 -13.43 -5.10
CA GLU A 99 4.73 -14.80 -5.04
C GLU A 99 3.19 -14.82 -5.05
N VAL A 100 2.56 -13.96 -4.24
CA VAL A 100 1.10 -13.86 -4.19
C VAL A 100 0.53 -13.37 -5.52
N ILE A 101 1.12 -12.32 -6.12
CA ILE A 101 0.65 -11.78 -7.40
C ILE A 101 0.80 -12.80 -8.53
N GLN A 102 1.92 -13.53 -8.57
CA GLN A 102 2.15 -14.56 -9.58
C GLN A 102 1.14 -15.70 -9.46
N THR A 103 0.85 -16.15 -8.24
CA THR A 103 -0.16 -17.20 -8.00
C THR A 103 -1.55 -16.79 -8.48
N GLU A 104 -1.94 -15.54 -8.23
CA GLU A 104 -3.24 -15.02 -8.70
C GLU A 104 -3.28 -14.88 -10.23
N ALA A 105 -2.18 -14.44 -10.86
CA ALA A 105 -2.09 -14.33 -12.31
C ALA A 105 -2.20 -15.70 -13.00
N ASP A 106 -1.50 -16.72 -12.47
CA ASP A 106 -1.52 -18.07 -13.01
C ASP A 106 -2.93 -18.69 -12.98
N ASN A 107 -3.74 -18.35 -11.95
CA ASN A 107 -5.13 -18.79 -11.81
C ASN A 107 -6.08 -18.17 -12.86
N LEU A 108 -5.69 -17.09 -13.55
CA LEU A 108 -6.51 -16.46 -14.60
C LEU A 108 -6.32 -17.07 -15.99
N THR A 109 -5.28 -17.89 -16.15
CA THR A 109 -4.87 -18.53 -17.41
C THR A 109 -5.40 -19.95 -17.63
N VAL A 110 -6.24 -20.47 -16.72
CA VAL A 110 -6.83 -21.82 -16.78
C VAL A 110 -8.30 -21.79 -17.18
#